data_AF-A0A6S7DK22-F1
#
_entry.id   AF-A0A6S7DK22-F1
#
_cell.length_a   1.000
_cell.length_b   1.000
_cell.length_c   1.000
_cell.angle_alpha   90.00
_cell.angle_beta   90.00
_cell.angle_gamma   90.00
#
_symmetry.space_group_name_H-M   'P 1'
#
loop_
_entity.id
_entity.type
_entity.pdbx_description
1 polymer ?
#
loop_
_entity_poly.entity_id
_entity_poly.type
_entity_poly.pdbx_seq_one_letter_code
_entity_poly.pdbx_strand_id
1 'polypeptide(L)'
;MSKATGFVKEFRDFAVKGNAVDLAVGVIIGAAFGRIVDSLVKDIVMPLVNFVLGGSVDFSNKFLVLSMPAGYNGPMTYADLTKAGANVFAWGNFITIIINFVLLAFVIFWMVKAIYKARTKAEEAPAAPAATPEDVALLREIRDLLKKQP
;
A
#
# COMPACT_ATOMS: atom_id res chain seq x y z
N MET A 1 41.74 -13.54 20.24
CA MET A 1 40.61 -12.70 19.79
C MET A 1 40.30 -13.04 18.33
N SER A 2 39.17 -13.68 18.03
CA SER A 2 38.54 -13.77 16.68
C SER A 2 37.43 -14.84 16.68
N LYS A 3 36.33 -14.58 17.40
CA LYS A 3 35.10 -15.41 17.31
C LYS A 3 33.89 -14.64 16.74
N ALA A 4 34.00 -13.32 16.58
CA ALA A 4 32.93 -12.47 16.07
C ALA A 4 32.75 -12.55 14.54
N THR A 5 33.79 -12.97 13.81
CA THR A 5 33.78 -13.04 12.34
C THR A 5 33.01 -14.25 11.79
N GLY A 6 32.67 -15.25 12.62
CA GLY A 6 31.91 -16.44 12.22
C GLY A 6 30.41 -16.15 12.08
N PHE A 7 29.77 -15.70 13.16
CA PHE A 7 28.33 -15.46 13.19
C PHE A 7 27.87 -14.37 12.21
N VAL A 8 28.60 -13.25 12.12
CA VAL A 8 28.23 -12.15 11.21
C VAL A 8 28.39 -12.58 9.74
N LYS A 9 29.37 -13.43 9.43
CA LYS A 9 29.58 -13.97 8.09
C LYS A 9 28.53 -15.02 7.73
N GLU A 10 28.23 -15.94 8.65
CA GLU A 10 27.14 -16.93 8.51
C GLU A 10 25.76 -16.26 8.37
N PHE A 11 25.51 -15.20 9.14
CA PHE A 11 24.29 -14.41 9.05
C PHE A 11 24.19 -13.65 7.73
N ARG A 12 25.29 -13.07 7.24
CA ARG A 12 25.35 -12.44 5.91
C ARG A 12 25.10 -13.48 4.82
N ASP A 13 25.76 -14.64 4.86
CA ASP A 13 25.61 -15.69 3.86
C ASP A 13 24.19 -16.30 3.87
N PHE A 14 23.53 -16.33 5.03
CA PHE A 14 22.11 -16.67 5.17
C PHE A 14 21.18 -15.59 4.62
N ALA A 15 21.40 -14.32 4.96
CA ALA A 15 20.57 -13.21 4.52
C ALA A 15 20.67 -12.98 3.00
N VAL A 16 21.85 -13.15 2.42
CA VAL A 16 22.12 -12.94 0.99
C VAL A 16 21.69 -14.14 0.13
N LYS A 17 21.20 -15.25 0.71
CA LYS A 17 20.49 -16.29 -0.02
C LYS A 17 19.14 -15.78 -0.54
N GLY A 18 19.20 -15.04 -1.64
CA GLY A 18 18.28 -14.95 -2.79
C GLY A 18 16.82 -14.52 -2.60
N ASN A 19 16.23 -14.57 -1.41
CA ASN A 19 14.80 -14.27 -1.24
C ASN A 19 14.48 -13.57 0.09
N ALA A 20 15.35 -13.66 1.10
CA ALA A 20 15.09 -13.05 2.40
C ALA A 20 15.16 -11.51 2.35
N VAL A 21 16.11 -10.95 1.61
CA VAL A 21 16.29 -9.49 1.49
C VAL A 21 15.15 -8.86 0.69
N ASP A 22 14.80 -9.41 -0.47
CA ASP A 22 13.73 -8.87 -1.32
C ASP A 22 12.37 -8.97 -0.63
N LEU A 23 12.12 -10.07 0.09
CA LEU A 23 10.92 -10.21 0.92
C LEU A 23 10.90 -9.21 2.08
N ALA A 24 12.03 -9.01 2.77
CA ALA A 24 12.13 -8.03 3.85
C ALA A 24 11.87 -6.61 3.33
N VAL A 25 12.44 -6.24 2.18
CA VAL A 25 12.21 -4.95 1.53
C VAL A 25 10.74 -4.81 1.12
N GLY A 26 10.15 -5.84 0.51
CA GLY A 26 8.74 -5.86 0.12
C GLY A 26 7.78 -5.68 1.31
N VAL A 27 8.04 -6.34 2.44
CA VAL A 27 7.23 -6.20 3.66
C VAL A 27 7.36 -4.81 4.27
N ILE A 28 8.58 -4.26 4.35
CA ILE A 28 8.83 -2.92 4.90
C ILE A 28 8.17 -1.85 4.02
N ILE A 29 8.36 -1.93 2.71
CA ILE A 29 7.74 -0.99 1.75
C ILE A 29 6.22 -1.16 1.77
N GLY A 30 5.71 -2.39 1.82
CA GLY A 30 4.27 -2.65 1.91
C GLY A 30 3.64 -2.05 3.17
N ALA A 31 4.29 -2.20 4.32
CA ALA A 31 3.83 -1.61 5.58
C ALA A 31 3.88 -0.07 5.54
N ALA A 32 4.94 0.51 5.00
CA ALA A 32 5.07 1.96 4.85
C ALA A 32 4.03 2.52 3.86
N PHE A 33 3.83 1.85 2.73
CA PHE A 33 2.83 2.22 1.72
C PHE A 33 1.41 2.14 2.27
N GLY A 34 1.11 1.09 3.07
CA GLY A 34 -0.17 0.97 3.77
C GLY A 34 -0.48 2.20 4.64
N ARG A 35 0.50 2.76 5.35
CA ARG A 35 0.32 3.98 6.15
C ARG A 35 0.05 5.21 5.30
N ILE A 36 0.71 5.34 4.14
CA ILE A 36 0.47 6.45 3.21
C ILE A 36 -0.97 6.38 2.70
N VAL A 37 -1.43 5.19 2.31
CA VAL A 37 -2.81 4.99 1.86
C VAL A 37 -3.81 5.28 2.97
N ASP A 38 -3.54 4.78 4.19
CA ASP A 38 -4.41 5.01 5.35
C ASP A 38 -4.54 6.51 5.67
N SER A 39 -3.45 7.27 5.66
CA SER A 39 -3.46 8.73 5.84
C SER A 39 -4.20 9.45 4.70
N LEU A 40 -4.01 9.04 3.45
CA LEU A 40 -4.77 9.61 2.32
C LEU A 40 -6.29 9.41 2.51
N VAL A 41 -6.70 8.23 2.98
CA VAL A 41 -8.12 7.94 3.23
C VAL A 41 -8.63 8.75 4.43
N LYS A 42 -7.94 8.70 5.56
CA LYS A 42 -8.37 9.30 6.83
C LYS A 42 -8.28 10.82 6.85
N ASP A 43 -7.20 11.38 6.31
CA ASP A 43 -6.86 12.80 6.46
C ASP A 43 -7.28 13.65 5.26
N ILE A 44 -7.52 13.03 4.09
CA ILE A 44 -7.89 13.76 2.86
C ILE A 44 -9.28 13.32 2.38
N VAL A 45 -9.52 12.03 2.15
CA VAL A 45 -10.77 11.56 1.56
C VAL A 45 -11.94 11.67 2.53
N MET A 46 -11.78 11.22 3.77
CA MET A 46 -12.84 11.27 4.79
C MET A 46 -13.33 12.70 5.08
N PRO A 47 -12.45 13.72 5.26
CA PRO A 47 -12.90 15.10 5.41
C PRO A 47 -13.69 15.62 4.20
N LEU A 48 -13.28 15.28 2.98
CA LEU A 48 -14.01 15.65 1.76
C LEU A 48 -15.38 14.96 1.69
N VAL A 49 -15.45 13.67 2.01
CA VAL A 49 -16.71 12.92 2.06
C VAL A 49 -17.65 13.49 3.11
N ASN A 50 -17.14 13.76 4.32
CA ASN A 50 -17.91 14.36 5.41
C ASN A 50 -18.42 15.77 5.05
N PHE A 51 -17.60 16.56 4.35
CA PHE A 51 -17.98 17.88 3.86
C PHE A 51 -19.13 17.81 2.84
N VAL A 52 -19.05 16.90 1.88
CA VAL A 52 -20.08 16.73 0.83
C VAL A 52 -21.38 16.17 1.40
N LEU A 53 -21.30 15.22 2.33
CA LEU A 53 -22.48 14.57 2.94
C LEU A 53 -23.09 15.39 4.10
N GLY A 54 -22.53 16.55 4.43
CA GLY A 54 -23.10 17.48 5.40
C GLY A 54 -23.10 16.97 6.85
N GLY A 55 -22.23 16.01 7.17
CA GLY A 55 -22.18 15.38 8.50
C GLY A 55 -20.97 14.49 8.70
N SER A 56 -20.71 14.09 9.95
CA SER A 56 -19.68 13.12 10.28
C SER A 56 -20.14 11.71 9.91
N VAL A 57 -19.55 11.11 8.87
CA VAL A 57 -19.69 9.68 8.54
C VAL A 57 -18.82 8.85 9.49
N ASP A 58 -18.98 9.07 10.79
CA ASP A 58 -18.31 8.33 11.84
C ASP A 58 -19.36 7.81 12.83
N PHE A 59 -19.53 6.49 12.84
CA PHE A 59 -20.44 5.79 13.72
C PHE A 59 -19.70 5.14 14.89
N SER A 60 -18.41 5.38 15.07
CA SER A 60 -17.57 4.69 16.08
C SER A 60 -18.10 4.83 17.51
N ASN A 61 -18.79 5.94 17.81
CA ASN A 61 -19.42 6.19 19.11
C ASN A 61 -20.87 5.67 19.23
N LYS A 62 -21.34 4.87 18.27
CA LYS A 62 -22.61 4.12 18.39
C LYS A 62 -22.32 2.73 18.92
N PHE A 63 -22.57 2.54 20.20
CA PHE A 63 -22.32 1.30 20.89
C PHE A 63 -23.34 1.05 21.99
N LEU A 64 -23.47 -0.20 22.39
CA LEU A 64 -24.30 -0.61 23.52
C LEU A 64 -23.41 -1.14 24.63
N VAL A 65 -23.52 -0.56 25.83
CA VAL A 65 -22.72 -0.97 26.98
C VAL A 65 -23.42 -2.17 27.63
N LEU A 66 -22.72 -3.30 27.66
CA LEU A 66 -23.22 -4.55 28.24
C LEU A 66 -22.82 -4.69 29.71
N SER A 67 -21.63 -4.23 30.07
CA SER A 67 -21.21 -4.10 31.47
C SER A 67 -20.24 -2.94 31.65
N MET A 68 -20.35 -2.25 32.78
CA MET A 68 -19.39 -1.22 33.18
C MET A 68 -18.52 -1.71 34.34
N PRO A 69 -17.25 -1.29 34.41
CA PRO A 69 -16.44 -1.42 35.60
C PRO A 69 -17.05 -0.61 36.75
N ALA A 70 -17.01 -1.15 37.97
CA ALA A 70 -17.47 -0.42 39.14
C ALA A 70 -16.61 0.84 39.37
N GLY A 71 -17.26 2.01 39.50
CA GLY A 71 -16.59 3.28 39.79
C GLY A 71 -16.09 4.07 38.57
N TYR A 72 -16.49 3.69 37.34
CA TYR A 72 -16.14 4.47 36.15
C TYR A 72 -16.94 5.79 36.07
N ASN A 73 -16.23 6.91 36.15
CA ASN A 73 -16.78 8.28 35.98
C ASN A 73 -16.18 9.00 34.76
N GLY A 74 -15.59 8.25 33.82
CA GLY A 74 -14.98 8.81 32.63
C GLY A 74 -16.00 9.09 31.50
N PRO A 75 -15.53 9.62 30.37
CA PRO A 75 -16.36 9.88 29.21
C PRO A 75 -17.03 8.59 28.68
N MET A 76 -18.28 8.69 28.26
CA MET A 76 -19.02 7.61 27.61
C MET A 76 -18.65 7.54 26.12
N THR A 77 -17.36 7.34 25.83
CA THR A 77 -16.83 7.13 24.47
C THR A 77 -16.41 5.69 24.30
N TYR A 78 -16.44 5.19 23.05
CA TYR A 78 -16.01 3.82 22.76
C TYR A 78 -14.56 3.57 23.20
N ALA A 79 -13.68 4.55 22.93
CA ALA A 79 -12.26 4.45 23.24
C ALA A 79 -12.00 4.39 24.75
N ASP A 80 -12.69 5.20 25.55
CA ASP A 80 -12.44 5.27 26.99
C ASP A 80 -13.09 4.10 27.73
N LEU A 81 -14.28 3.67 27.31
CA LEU A 81 -14.95 2.48 27.87
C LEU A 81 -14.17 1.20 27.58
N THR A 82 -13.63 1.05 26.37
CA THR A 82 -12.80 -0.11 26.01
C THR A 82 -11.49 -0.12 26.82
N LYS A 83 -10.85 1.04 27.02
CA LYS A 83 -9.65 1.17 27.87
C LYS A 83 -9.93 0.87 29.33
N ALA A 84 -11.11 1.25 29.82
CA ALA A 84 -11.54 1.00 31.20
C ALA A 84 -11.94 -0.47 31.46
N GLY A 85 -11.98 -1.32 30.43
CA GLY A 85 -12.38 -2.72 30.55
C GLY A 85 -13.89 -2.93 30.60
N ALA A 86 -14.69 -1.96 30.14
CA ALA A 86 -16.13 -2.14 29.96
C ALA A 86 -16.40 -3.14 28.82
N ASN A 87 -17.42 -3.98 28.99
CA ASN A 87 -17.89 -4.82 27.89
C ASN A 87 -18.82 -4.00 27.00
N VAL A 88 -18.38 -3.67 25.80
CA VAL A 88 -19.08 -2.77 24.88
C VAL A 88 -19.35 -3.46 23.56
N PHE A 89 -20.61 -3.55 23.17
CA PHE A 89 -21.02 -3.98 21.85
C PHE A 89 -20.98 -2.79 20.87
N ALA A 90 -19.82 -2.61 20.23
CA ALA A 90 -19.52 -1.47 19.37
C ALA A 90 -19.87 -1.72 17.89
N TRP A 91 -21.15 -1.89 17.60
CA TRP A 91 -21.65 -2.09 16.22
C TRP A 91 -21.34 -0.92 15.29
N GLY A 92 -21.31 0.30 15.82
CA GLY A 92 -20.99 1.49 15.04
C GLY A 92 -19.53 1.58 14.63
N ASN A 93 -18.60 1.15 15.48
CA ASN A 93 -17.19 1.03 15.11
C ASN A 93 -17.00 -0.01 14.00
N PHE A 94 -17.70 -1.14 14.08
CA PHE A 94 -17.66 -2.16 13.03
C PHE A 94 -18.13 -1.62 11.66
N ILE A 95 -19.26 -0.92 11.62
CA ILE A 95 -19.75 -0.27 10.37
C ILE A 95 -18.74 0.77 9.87
N THR A 96 -18.17 1.56 10.77
CA THR A 96 -17.16 2.58 10.41
C THR A 96 -15.92 1.94 9.78
N ILE A 97 -15.44 0.81 10.33
CA ILE A 97 -14.32 0.06 9.75
C ILE A 97 -14.67 -0.48 8.35
N ILE A 98 -15.89 -0.98 8.15
CA ILE A 98 -16.35 -1.44 6.82
C ILE A 98 -16.34 -0.28 5.82
N ILE A 99 -16.89 0.87 6.20
CA ILE A 99 -16.92 2.07 5.33
C ILE A 99 -15.49 2.49 4.98
N ASN A 100 -14.60 2.57 5.98
CA ASN A 100 -13.20 2.92 5.76
C ASN A 100 -12.48 1.93 4.84
N PHE A 101 -12.75 0.63 4.98
CA PHE A 101 -12.20 -0.40 4.09
C PHE A 101 -12.68 -0.23 2.66
N VAL A 102 -13.98 0.03 2.44
CA VAL A 102 -14.54 0.27 1.10
C VAL A 102 -13.93 1.53 0.48
N LEU A 103 -13.80 2.61 1.25
CA LEU A 103 -13.14 3.84 0.80
C LEU A 103 -11.66 3.61 0.47
N LEU A 104 -10.95 2.87 1.30
CA LEU A 104 -9.55 2.51 1.06
C LEU A 104 -9.40 1.67 -0.22
N ALA A 105 -10.24 0.66 -0.41
CA ALA A 105 -10.25 -0.15 -1.62
C ALA A 105 -10.55 0.71 -2.86
N PHE A 106 -11.50 1.64 -2.76
CA PHE A 106 -11.82 2.58 -3.84
C PHE A 106 -10.65 3.50 -4.19
N VAL A 107 -9.96 4.04 -3.19
CA VAL A 107 -8.78 4.92 -3.37
C VAL A 107 -7.62 4.15 -3.97
N ILE A 108 -7.32 2.94 -3.47
CA ILE A 108 -6.27 2.08 -4.06
C ILE A 108 -6.60 1.78 -5.51
N PHE A 109 -7.84 1.40 -5.81
CA PHE A 109 -8.27 1.14 -7.19
C PHE A 109 -8.04 2.36 -8.09
N TRP A 110 -8.43 3.56 -7.65
CA TRP A 110 -8.21 4.79 -8.40
C TRP A 110 -6.73 5.11 -8.61
N MET A 111 -5.90 4.92 -7.58
CA MET A 111 -4.46 5.14 -7.65
C MET A 111 -3.77 4.17 -8.61
N VAL A 112 -4.10 2.87 -8.53
CA VAL A 112 -3.59 1.86 -9.46
C VAL A 112 -4.04 2.17 -10.90
N LYS A 113 -5.31 2.56 -11.08
CA LYS A 113 -5.83 2.98 -12.39
C LYS A 113 -5.12 4.21 -12.93
N ALA A 114 -4.80 5.20 -12.09
CA ALA A 114 -4.05 6.39 -12.48
C ALA A 114 -2.63 6.05 -12.91
N ILE A 115 -1.93 5.19 -12.16
CA ILE A 115 -0.59 4.70 -12.51
C ILE A 115 -0.62 3.89 -13.81
N TYR A 116 -1.58 2.97 -13.95
CA TYR A 116 -1.77 2.19 -15.17
C TYR A 116 -1.96 3.12 -16.38
N LYS A 117 -2.90 4.08 -16.30
CA LYS A 117 -3.14 5.07 -17.35
C LYS A 117 -1.92 5.94 -17.67
N ALA A 118 -1.16 6.35 -16.65
CA ALA A 118 0.05 7.14 -16.83
C ALA A 118 1.15 6.35 -17.54
N ARG A 119 1.31 5.06 -17.21
CA ARG A 119 2.25 4.16 -17.88
C ARG A 119 1.87 3.90 -19.33
N THR A 120 0.60 3.60 -19.61
CA THR A 120 0.13 3.39 -20.98
C THR A 120 0.30 4.65 -21.84
N LYS A 121 0.05 5.84 -21.28
CA LYS A 121 0.33 7.10 -21.99
C LYS A 121 1.82 7.37 -22.24
N ALA A 122 2.70 6.91 -21.37
CA ALA A 122 4.14 7.02 -21.56
C ALA A 122 4.65 6.06 -22.65
N GLU A 123 3.97 4.92 -22.85
CA GLU A 123 4.23 3.98 -23.96
C GLU A 123 3.60 4.44 -25.29
N GLU A 124 2.51 5.21 -25.25
CA GLU A 124 1.82 5.77 -26.43
C GLU A 124 2.39 7.10 -26.94
N ALA A 125 3.23 7.78 -26.16
CA ALA A 125 4.07 8.84 -26.72
C ALA A 125 4.84 8.20 -27.88
N PRO A 126 4.72 8.67 -29.14
CA PRO A 126 5.42 8.06 -30.24
C PRO A 126 6.89 8.08 -29.86
N ALA A 127 7.42 6.89 -29.56
CA ALA A 127 8.85 6.72 -29.42
C ALA A 127 9.40 7.34 -30.70
N ALA A 128 10.09 8.48 -30.59
CA ALA A 128 10.94 8.96 -31.66
C ALA A 128 11.69 7.71 -32.12
N PRO A 129 11.50 7.26 -33.37
CA PRO A 129 11.75 5.89 -33.78
C PRO A 129 13.07 5.48 -33.17
N ALA A 130 13.02 4.60 -32.17
CA ALA A 130 14.19 4.24 -31.40
C ALA A 130 15.25 3.91 -32.44
N ALA A 131 16.35 4.68 -32.45
CA ALA A 131 17.42 4.47 -33.41
C ALA A 131 17.68 2.97 -33.41
N THR A 132 17.41 2.32 -34.54
CA THR A 132 17.43 0.86 -34.62
C THR A 132 18.71 0.41 -33.95
N PRO A 133 18.65 -0.45 -32.93
CA PRO A 133 19.85 -0.91 -32.25
C PRO A 133 20.88 -1.30 -33.31
N GLU A 134 22.13 -0.88 -33.15
CA GLU A 134 23.14 -1.04 -34.20
C GLU A 134 23.22 -2.49 -34.68
N ASP A 135 23.04 -3.45 -33.78
CA ASP A 135 22.94 -4.88 -34.09
C ASP A 135 21.83 -5.21 -35.09
N VAL A 136 20.64 -4.60 -34.95
CA VAL A 136 19.51 -4.81 -35.87
C VAL A 136 19.76 -4.12 -37.22
N ALA A 137 20.49 -3.01 -37.23
CA ALA A 137 20.91 -2.34 -38.47
C ALA A 137 21.97 -3.17 -39.21
N LEU A 138 22.99 -3.64 -38.50
CA LEU A 138 24.04 -4.53 -39.02
C LEU A 138 23.46 -5.83 -39.54
N LEU A 139 22.52 -6.45 -38.82
CA LEU A 139 21.84 -7.68 -39.28
C LEU A 139 21.02 -7.45 -40.56
N ARG A 140 20.45 -6.26 -40.76
CA ARG A 140 19.76 -5.90 -42.01
C ARG A 140 20.75 -5.73 -43.17
N GLU A 141 21.86 -5.04 -42.93
CA GLU A 141 22.92 -4.89 -43.93
C GLU A 141 23.53 -6.23 -44.32
N ILE A 142 23.83 -7.11 -43.35
CA ILE A 142 24.33 -8.46 -43.59
C ILE A 142 23.35 -9.27 -44.45
N ARG A 143 22.05 -9.25 -44.12
CA ARG A 143 21.01 -9.93 -44.90
C ARG A 143 20.99 -9.42 -46.35
N ASP A 144 21.07 -8.11 -46.54
CA ASP A 144 20.96 -7.50 -47.87
C ASP A 144 22.24 -7.73 -48.70
N LEU A 145 23.41 -7.84 -48.06
CA LEU A 145 24.66 -8.27 -48.70
C LEU A 145 24.63 -9.76 -49.08
N LEU A 146 24.11 -10.63 -48.20
CA LEU A 146 23.92 -12.06 -48.49
C LEU A 146 22.96 -12.30 -49.65
N LYS A 147 21.88 -11.51 -49.73
CA LYS A 147 20.90 -11.61 -50.82
C LYS A 147 21.45 -11.15 -52.17
N LYS A 148 22.55 -10.38 -52.17
CA LYS A 148 23.26 -9.91 -53.36
C LYS A 148 24.40 -10.83 -53.79
N GLN A 149 24.80 -11.79 -52.96
CA GLN A 149 25.69 -12.86 -53.39
C GLN A 149 24.85 -13.93 -54.11
N PRO A 150 25.15 -14.25 -55.38
CA PRO A 150 24.48 -15.31 -56.13
C PRO A 150 24.81 -16.70 -55.61
#